data_AF-A0A819TBU3-F1
#
_entry.id   AF-A0A819TBU3-F1
#
_cell.length_a   1.000
_cell.length_b   1.000
_cell.length_c   1.000
_cell.angle_alpha   90.00
_cell.angle_beta   90.00
_cell.angle_gamma   90.00
#
_symmetry.space_group_name_H-M   'P 1'
#
loop_
_entity.id
_entity.type
_entity.pdbx_description
1 polymer ?
#
loop_
_entity_poly.entity_id
_entity_poly.type
_entity_poly.pdbx_seq_one_letter_code
_entity_poly.pdbx_strand_id
1 'polypeptide(L)' 'MWMIVLAEESELAYKNGFEMAKNHMIATNPIRLRLALNLSIFYYEILNETDVACCLAKEAFDDGLNGLAILDENAYKGRK' A
#
# COMPACT_ATOMS: atom_id res chain seq x y z
N MET A 1 -0.38 -12.52 25.44
CA MET A 1 -1.24 -13.49 24.72
C MET A 1 -2.30 -12.77 23.89
N TRP A 2 -3.32 -12.12 24.47
CA TRP A 2 -4.39 -11.43 23.69
C TRP A 2 -3.92 -10.30 22.76
N MET A 3 -2.96 -9.46 23.18
CA MET A 3 -2.40 -8.41 22.30
C MET A 3 -1.63 -8.97 21.10
N ILE A 4 -1.00 -10.15 21.24
CA ILE A 4 -0.23 -10.77 20.16
C ILE A 4 -1.20 -11.31 19.10
N VAL A 5 -2.24 -12.03 19.53
CA VAL A 5 -3.27 -12.57 18.62
C VAL A 5 -3.97 -11.45 17.84
N LEU A 6 -4.31 -10.34 18.50
CA LEU A 6 -4.95 -9.21 17.82
C LEU A 6 -4.03 -8.57 16.77
N ALA A 7 -2.73 -8.46 17.05
CA ALA A 7 -1.76 -7.93 16.09
C ALA A 7 -1.58 -8.87 14.89
N GLU A 8 -1.48 -10.18 15.12
CA GLU A 8 -1.37 -11.19 14.05
C GLU A 8 -2.61 -11.20 13.13
N GLU A 9 -3.82 -11.15 13.72
CA GLU A 9 -5.08 -11.06 12.96
C GLU A 9 -5.17 -9.76 12.16
N SER A 10 -4.74 -8.64 12.76
CA SER A 10 -4.70 -7.33 12.08
C SER A 10 -3.72 -7.34 10.91
N GLU A 11 -2.51 -7.88 11.11
CA GLU A 11 -1.49 -7.99 10.07
C GLU A 11 -2.00 -8.83 8.90
N LEU A 12 -2.63 -9.98 9.17
CA LEU A 12 -3.20 -10.86 8.16
C LEU A 12 -4.30 -10.16 7.36
N ALA A 13 -5.21 -9.44 8.04
CA ALA A 13 -6.27 -8.69 7.37
C ALA A 13 -5.73 -7.59 6.47
N TYR A 14 -4.72 -6.84 6.92
CA TYR A 14 -4.06 -5.82 6.11
C TYR A 14 -3.34 -6.41 4.90
N LYS A 15 -2.58 -7.49 5.07
CA LYS A 15 -1.87 -8.16 3.96
C LYS A 15 -2.85 -8.65 2.90
N ASN A 16 -3.89 -9.36 3.31
CA ASN A 16 -4.91 -9.87 2.39
C ASN A 16 -5.61 -8.74 1.63
N GLY A 17 -6.03 -7.69 2.35
CA GLY A 17 -6.64 -6.53 1.72
C GLY A 17 -5.69 -5.85 0.72
N PHE A 18 -4.41 -5.69 1.10
CA PHE A 18 -3.42 -5.03 0.26
C PHE A 18 -3.11 -5.85 -1.00
N GLU A 19 -3.00 -7.17 -0.88
CA GLU A 19 -2.85 -8.07 -2.03
C GLU A 19 -4.04 -7.98 -2.99
N MET A 20 -5.28 -8.00 -2.48
CA MET A 20 -6.47 -7.79 -3.30
C MET A 20 -6.44 -6.43 -4.00
N ALA A 21 -6.02 -5.36 -3.31
CA ALA A 21 -5.88 -4.05 -3.90
C ALA A 21 -4.79 -4.01 -4.98
N LYS A 22 -3.65 -4.70 -4.81
CA LYS A 22 -2.60 -4.80 -5.84
C LYS A 22 -3.11 -5.50 -7.09
N ASN A 23 -3.94 -6.54 -6.93
CA ASN A 23 -4.46 -7.34 -8.05
C ASN A 23 -5.61 -6.67 -8.81
N HIS A 24 -6.41 -5.84 -8.14
CA HIS A 24 -7.65 -5.27 -8.72
C HIS A 24 -7.61 -3.76 -8.92
N MET A 25 -6.60 -3.06 -8.42
CA MET A 25 -6.51 -1.60 -8.48
C MET A 25 -5.15 -1.14 -8.98
N ILE A 26 -5.15 -0.12 -9.84
CA ILE A 26 -3.94 0.59 -10.25
C ILE A 26 -3.25 1.24 -9.05
N ALA A 27 -1.93 1.42 -9.14
CA ALA A 27 -1.10 1.94 -8.05
C ALA A 27 -1.55 3.31 -7.53
N THR A 28 -2.16 4.14 -8.38
CA THR A 28 -2.65 5.48 -8.02
C THR A 28 -4.03 5.47 -7.37
N ASN A 29 -4.68 4.31 -7.25
CA ASN A 29 -6.00 4.22 -6.65
C ASN A 29 -5.94 4.67 -5.17
N PRO A 30 -6.78 5.65 -4.74
CA PRO A 30 -6.74 6.17 -3.38
C PRO A 30 -6.95 5.11 -2.29
N ILE A 31 -7.72 4.05 -2.57
CA ILE A 31 -7.96 2.95 -1.62
C ILE A 31 -6.68 2.11 -1.46
N ARG A 32 -6.01 1.75 -2.57
CA ARG A 32 -4.74 1.00 -2.53
C ARG A 32 -3.66 1.79 -1.79
N LEU A 33 -3.53 3.09 -2.06
CA LEU A 33 -2.57 3.96 -1.38
C LEU A 33 -2.86 4.09 0.11
N ARG A 34 -4.13 4.30 0.48
CA ARG A 34 -4.53 4.37 1.90
C ARG A 34 -4.26 3.06 2.64
N LEU A 35 -4.44 1.93 1.97
CA LEU A 35 -4.20 0.63 2.55
C LEU A 35 -2.71 0.38 2.79
N ALA A 36 -1.85 0.75 1.84
CA ALA A 36 -0.40 0.74 2.03
C ALA A 36 0.04 1.64 3.18
N LEU A 37 -0.52 2.86 3.26
CA LEU A 37 -0.24 3.81 4.34
C LEU A 37 -0.61 3.22 5.70
N ASN A 38 -1.85 2.73 5.86
CA ASN A 38 -2.31 2.17 7.12
C ASN A 38 -1.49 0.94 7.54
N LEU A 39 -1.12 0.08 6.60
CA LEU A 39 -0.24 -1.05 6.88
C LEU A 39 1.18 -0.60 7.27
N SER A 40 1.71 0.47 6.66
CA SER A 40 3.01 1.02 7.07
C SER A 40 2.98 1.60 8.49
N ILE A 41 1.89 2.31 8.85
CA ILE A 41 1.68 2.83 10.20
C ILE A 41 1.52 1.66 11.18
N PHE A 42 0.83 0.59 10.81
CA PHE A 42 0.70 -0.61 11.63
C PHE A 42 2.07 -1.24 11.93
N TYR A 43 2.93 -1.42 10.92
CA TYR A 43 4.29 -1.90 11.14
C TYR A 43 5.10 -0.99 12.07
N TYR A 44 4.96 0.32 11.92
CA TYR A 44 5.68 1.30 12.74
C TYR A 44 5.17 1.38 14.19
N GLU A 45 3.87 1.60 14.38
CA GLU A 45 3.28 1.90 15.70
C GLU A 45 2.92 0.64 16.52
N ILE A 46 2.54 -0.46 15.85
CA ILE A 46 2.04 -1.66 16.55
C ILE A 46 3.12 -2.72 16.66
N LEU A 47 3.87 -2.98 15.59
CA LEU A 47 4.92 -4.02 15.57
C LEU A 47 6.32 -3.46 15.86
N ASN A 48 6.50 -2.14 15.88
CA ASN A 48 7.79 -1.47 16.08
C ASN A 48 8.85 -1.90 15.02
N GLU A 49 8.39 -2.27 13.82
CA GLU A 49 9.21 -2.70 12.68
C GLU A 49 9.39 -1.53 11.70
N THR A 50 10.22 -0.56 12.10
CA THR A 50 10.41 0.68 11.33
C THR A 50 10.96 0.44 9.92
N ASP A 51 11.89 -0.51 9.76
CA ASP A 51 12.48 -0.80 8.46
C ASP A 51 11.44 -1.34 7.47
N VAL A 52 10.54 -2.21 7.95
CA VAL A 52 9.45 -2.78 7.14
C VAL A 52 8.45 -1.69 6.76
N ALA A 53 8.08 -0.84 7.73
CA ALA A 53 7.19 0.30 7.50
C ALA A 53 7.74 1.24 6.42
N CYS A 54 9.01 1.63 6.52
CA CYS A 54 9.67 2.51 5.55
C CYS A 54 9.78 1.88 4.16
N CYS A 55 10.12 0.58 4.08
CA CYS A 55 10.17 -0.14 2.81
C CYS A 55 8.80 -0.15 2.13
N LEU A 56 7.74 -0.47 2.88
CA LEU A 56 6.39 -0.53 2.34
C LEU A 56 5.88 0.85 1.88
N ALA A 57 6.12 1.89 2.68
CA ALA A 57 5.72 3.25 2.34
C ALA A 57 6.44 3.74 1.07
N LYS A 58 7.74 3.43 0.96
CA LYS A 58 8.55 3.77 -0.22
C LYS A 58 8.07 3.02 -1.47
N GLU A 59 7.85 1.71 -1.38
CA GLU A 59 7.32 0.91 -2.50
C GLU A 59 5.99 1.49 -3.00
N ALA A 60 5.05 1.76 -2.09
CA ALA A 60 3.74 2.30 -2.46
C ALA A 60 3.83 3.69 -3.09
N PHE A 61 4.77 4.52 -2.63
CA PHE A 61 5.02 5.84 -3.20
C PHE A 61 5.63 5.74 -4.61
N ASP A 62 6.66 4.92 -4.79
CA ASP A 62 7.35 4.72 -6.08
C ASP A 62 6.38 4.09 -7.11
N ASP A 63 5.58 3.11 -6.70
CA ASP A 63 4.49 2.53 -7.51
C ASP A 63 3.47 3.59 -7.93
N GLY A 64 3.05 4.44 -7.00
CA GLY A 64 2.10 5.53 -7.24
C GLY A 64 2.64 6.55 -8.25
N LEU A 65 3.91 6.97 -8.10
CA LEU A 65 4.56 7.88 -9.04
C LEU A 65 4.64 7.30 -10.45
N ASN A 66 5.08 6.05 -10.57
CA ASN A 66 5.15 5.35 -11.86
C ASN A 66 3.76 5.23 -12.51
N GLY A 67 2.74 4.91 -11.70
CA GLY A 67 1.36 4.85 -12.16
C GLY A 67 0.84 6.20 -12.68
N LEU A 68 1.19 7.32 -12.02
CA LEU A 68 0.83 8.66 -12.49
C LEU A 68 1.49 9.00 -13.83
N ALA A 69 2.77 8.65 -14.01
CA ALA A 69 3.48 8.87 -15.26
C ALA A 69 2.82 8.13 -16.44
N ILE A 70 2.40 6.87 -16.22
CA ILE A 70 1.70 6.06 -17.24
C ILE A 70 0.32 6.66 -17.56
N LEU A 71 -0.43 7.11 -16.55
CA LEU A 71 -1.73 7.75 -16.77
C LEU A 71 -1.61 9.03 -17.60
N ASP A 72 -0.58 9.85 -17.33
CA ASP A 72 -0.32 11.07 -18.09
C ASP A 72 0.09 10.77 -19.55
N GLU A 73 0.96 9.79 -19.76
CA GLU A 73 1.35 9.36 -21.11
C GLU A 73 0.16 8.82 -21.92
N ASN A 74 -0.71 8.03 -21.31
CA ASN A 74 -1.93 7.52 -21.94
C ASN A 74 -2.92 8.65 -22.25
N ALA A 75 -3.07 9.61 -21.32
CA ALA A 75 -3.91 10.80 -21.53
C ALA A 75 -3.37 11.72 -22.64
N TYR A 76 -2.05 11.75 -22.85
CA TYR A 76 -1.42 12.46 -23.97
C TYR A 76 -1.66 11.73 -25.30
N LYS A 77 -1.46 10.39 -25.33
CA LYS A 77 -1.66 9.57 -26.54
C LYS A 77 -3.12 9.56 -27.01
N GLY A 78 -4.10 9.53 -26.10
CA GLY A 78 -5.52 9.55 -26.46
C GLY A 78 -6.04 10.90 -26.98
N ARG A 79 -5.22 11.97 -26.92
CA ARG A 79 -5.54 13.28 -27.48
C ARG A 79 -4.99 13.49 -28.91
N LYS A 80 -4.20 12.54 -29.43
CA LYS A 80 -3.76 12.50 -30.84
C LYS A 80 -4.68 11.59 -31.64
#